data_AF-A0AAV4J0I6-F1
#
_entry.id   AF-A0AAV4J0I6-F1
#
_cell.length_a   1.000
_cell.length_b   1.000
_cell.length_c   1.000
_cell.angle_alpha   90.00
_cell.angle_beta   90.00
_cell.angle_gamma   90.00
#
_symmetry.space_group_name_H-M   'P 1'
#
loop_
_entity.id
_entity.type
_entity.pdbx_description
1 polymer ?
#
loop_
_entity_poly.entity_id
_entity_poly.type
_entity_poly.pdbx_seq_one_letter_code
_entity_poly.pdbx_strand_id
1 'polypeptide(L)'
;MAPRAKVVLVWIPSQVGIPGNERVNELAKLALNQEMHGDKQVIWSDLKLKVSTHLEQLWQTDWDTEVDNKLHEIRPNLKERLVFDERLSRGRGDCCEQSPYRPFMDHS
;
A
#
# COMPACT_ATOMS: atom_id res chain seq x y z
N MET A 1 -7.64 10.37 -25.05
CA MET A 1 -7.39 11.36 -23.99
C MET A 1 -8.72 11.70 -23.33
N ALA A 2 -8.88 11.45 -22.04
CA ALA A 2 -10.08 11.87 -21.32
C ALA A 2 -10.04 13.40 -21.09
N PRO A 3 -11.16 14.12 -21.20
CA PRO A 3 -11.19 15.57 -21.00
C PRO A 3 -10.87 15.92 -19.54
N ARG A 4 -10.09 16.99 -19.34
CA ARG A 4 -9.84 17.55 -18.00
C ARG A 4 -11.11 18.25 -17.51
N ALA A 5 -11.73 17.73 -16.46
CA ALA A 5 -12.87 18.37 -15.80
C ALA A 5 -12.40 19.29 -14.66
N LYS A 6 -13.01 20.47 -14.56
CA LYS A 6 -12.85 21.35 -13.40
C LYS A 6 -13.94 20.99 -12.38
N VAL A 7 -13.51 20.48 -11.23
CA VAL A 7 -14.41 20.11 -10.11
C VAL A 7 -14.31 21.18 -9.04
N VAL A 8 -15.45 21.63 -8.52
CA VAL A 8 -15.54 22.53 -7.37
C VAL A 8 -16.26 21.79 -6.26
N LEU A 9 -15.66 21.77 -5.07
CA LEU A 9 -16.24 21.15 -3.88
C LEU A 9 -16.89 22.23 -3.02
N VAL A 10 -18.12 21.99 -2.58
CA VAL A 10 -18.87 22.90 -1.70
C VAL A 10 -19.42 22.08 -0.54
N TRP A 11 -19.38 22.64 0.66
CA TRP A 11 -19.96 22.01 1.85
C TRP A 11 -21.44 22.39 1.97
N ILE A 12 -22.30 21.39 2.14
CA ILE A 12 -23.74 21.55 2.32
C ILE A 12 -24.19 20.66 3.48
N PRO A 13 -25.03 21.16 4.41
CA PRO A 13 -25.56 20.32 5.48
C PRO A 13 -26.51 19.25 4.92
N SER A 14 -26.57 18.09 5.57
CA SER A 14 -27.23 16.87 5.04
C SER A 14 -28.76 17.00 4.82
N GLN A 15 -29.48 17.77 5.64
CA GLN A 15 -30.96 17.85 5.62
C GLN A 15 -31.41 19.30 5.45
N VAL A 16 -31.28 19.83 4.23
CA VAL A 16 -31.61 21.23 3.93
C VAL A 16 -32.69 21.37 2.85
N GLY A 17 -33.43 20.29 2.54
CA GLY A 17 -34.48 20.32 1.51
C GLY A 17 -33.96 20.21 0.09
N ILE A 18 -32.67 19.87 -0.12
CA ILE A 18 -32.11 19.62 -1.45
C ILE A 18 -32.32 18.13 -1.77
N PRO A 19 -33.20 17.78 -2.73
CA PRO A 19 -33.62 16.39 -2.93
C PRO A 19 -32.46 15.44 -3.25
N GLY A 20 -31.48 15.90 -4.04
CA GLY A 20 -30.30 15.09 -4.37
C GLY A 20 -29.41 14.80 -3.16
N ASN A 21 -29.25 15.77 -2.27
CA ASN A 21 -28.44 15.62 -1.06
C ASN A 21 -29.12 14.71 -0.03
N GLU A 22 -30.44 14.87 0.12
CA GLU A 22 -31.25 14.02 0.98
C GLU A 22 -31.26 12.58 0.50
N ARG A 23 -31.39 12.38 -0.82
CA ARG A 23 -31.34 11.04 -1.41
C ARG A 23 -30.00 10.35 -1.19
N VAL A 24 -28.89 11.07 -1.35
CA VAL A 24 -27.55 10.53 -1.06
C VAL A 24 -27.43 10.16 0.42
N ASN A 25 -27.94 10.99 1.32
CA ASN A 25 -27.93 10.73 2.76
C ASN A 25 -28.79 9.51 3.15
N GLU A 26 -29.98 9.34 2.56
CA GLU A 26 -30.80 8.14 2.72
C GLU A 26 -30.05 6.88 2.26
N LEU A 27 -29.45 6.92 1.08
CA LEU A 27 -28.68 5.79 0.54
C LEU A 27 -27.48 5.46 1.43
N ALA A 28 -26.79 6.46 1.94
CA ALA A 28 -25.68 6.26 2.88
C ALA A 28 -26.16 5.58 4.19
N LYS A 29 -27.31 6.00 4.74
CA LYS A 29 -27.91 5.36 5.92
C LYS A 29 -28.34 3.92 5.64
N LEU A 30 -28.90 3.65 4.48
CA LEU A 30 -29.27 2.30 4.05
C LEU A 30 -28.04 1.40 3.90
N ALA A 31 -26.95 1.92 3.31
CA ALA A 31 -25.70 1.19 3.16
C ALA A 31 -25.02 0.86 4.51
N LEU A 32 -25.20 1.70 5.54
CA LEU A 32 -24.74 1.39 6.90
C LEU A 32 -25.52 0.24 7.55
N ASN A 33 -26.81 0.14 7.24
CA ASN A 33 -27.71 -0.89 7.79
C ASN A 33 -27.69 -2.20 6.97
N GLN A 34 -27.10 -2.17 5.79
CA GLN A 34 -26.87 -3.36 4.98
C GLN A 34 -25.69 -4.13 5.60
N GLU A 35 -25.93 -5.37 6.03
CA GLU A 35 -24.84 -6.26 6.45
C GLU A 35 -23.84 -6.36 5.31
N MET A 36 -22.64 -5.82 5.53
CA MET A 36 -21.55 -5.87 4.58
C MET A 36 -21.04 -7.33 4.52
N HIS A 37 -21.73 -8.17 3.77
CA HIS A 37 -21.25 -9.48 3.34
C HIS A 37 -20.20 -9.27 2.26
N GLY A 38 -19.00 -8.97 2.69
CA GLY A 38 -17.84 -8.83 1.84
C GLY A 38 -16.72 -8.47 2.76
N ASP A 39 -15.75 -9.37 2.86
CA ASP A 39 -14.54 -9.18 3.62
C ASP A 39 -14.12 -7.72 3.49
N LYS A 40 -14.26 -6.97 4.59
CA LYS A 40 -13.61 -5.68 4.75
C LYS A 40 -12.13 -6.01 4.80
N GLN A 41 -11.56 -6.33 3.65
CA GLN A 41 -10.14 -6.30 3.42
C GLN A 41 -9.82 -4.82 3.58
N VAL A 42 -9.53 -4.43 4.83
CA VAL A 42 -8.69 -3.29 5.13
C VAL A 42 -7.62 -3.34 4.06
N ILE A 43 -7.68 -2.35 3.15
CA ILE A 43 -7.07 -2.49 1.84
C ILE A 43 -5.60 -2.79 2.12
N TRP A 44 -5.13 -3.97 1.71
CA TRP A 44 -3.81 -4.47 2.09
C TRP A 44 -2.74 -3.40 1.81
N SER A 45 -2.96 -2.56 0.78
CA SER A 45 -2.17 -1.36 0.47
C SER A 45 -1.97 -0.39 1.63
N ASP A 46 -3.03 -0.08 2.38
CA ASP A 46 -3.03 0.92 3.44
C ASP A 46 -2.22 0.42 4.64
N LEU A 47 -2.39 -0.87 4.96
CA LEU A 47 -1.60 -1.52 6.01
C LEU A 47 -0.16 -1.75 5.57
N LYS A 48 0.06 -2.15 4.31
CA LYS A 48 1.38 -2.43 3.73
C LYS A 48 2.30 -1.22 3.88
N LEU A 49 1.84 -0.03 3.51
CA LEU A 49 2.65 1.18 3.61
C LEU A 49 3.11 1.42 5.05
N LYS A 50 2.20 1.28 6.01
CA LYS A 50 2.48 1.51 7.43
C LYS A 50 3.45 0.47 7.98
N VAL A 51 3.24 -0.81 7.68
CA VAL A 51 4.11 -1.91 8.12
C VAL A 51 5.49 -1.80 7.48
N SER A 52 5.58 -1.56 6.17
CA SER A 52 6.87 -1.38 5.48
C SER A 52 7.64 -0.20 6.03
N THR A 53 6.99 0.95 6.25
CA THR A 53 7.65 2.13 6.83
C THR A 53 8.16 1.83 8.24
N HIS A 54 7.38 1.11 9.06
CA HIS A 54 7.81 0.76 10.40
C HIS A 54 9.01 -0.21 10.40
N LEU A 55 8.99 -1.21 9.53
CA LEU A 55 10.10 -2.15 9.39
C LEU A 55 11.37 -1.47 8.90
N GLU A 56 11.26 -0.55 7.93
CA GLU A 56 12.37 0.29 7.47
C GLU A 56 12.99 1.11 8.59
N GLN A 57 12.17 1.68 9.49
CA GLN A 57 12.64 2.46 10.64
C GLN A 57 13.38 1.58 11.65
N LEU A 58 12.86 0.39 11.93
CA LEU A 58 13.53 -0.57 12.82
C LEU A 58 14.88 -0.96 12.25
N TRP A 59 14.93 -1.30 10.96
CA TRP A 59 16.18 -1.66 10.30
C TRP A 59 17.18 -0.51 10.26
N GLN A 60 16.72 0.72 10.02
CA GLN A 60 17.59 1.89 10.09
C GLN A 60 18.13 2.10 11.52
N THR A 61 17.29 1.89 12.54
CA THR A 61 17.72 2.04 13.94
C THR A 61 18.79 1.02 14.29
N ASP A 62 18.59 -0.24 13.91
CA ASP A 62 19.59 -1.29 14.13
C ASP A 62 20.88 -0.97 13.34
N TRP A 63 20.74 -0.49 12.10
CA TRP A 63 21.85 -0.09 11.25
C TRP A 63 22.69 1.05 11.82
N ASP A 64 22.03 2.04 12.43
CA ASP A 64 22.70 3.17 13.08
C ASP A 64 23.55 2.74 14.29
N THR A 65 23.33 1.53 14.83
CA THR A 65 24.14 0.97 15.93
C THR A 65 25.40 0.24 15.45
N GLU A 66 25.53 -0.04 14.16
CA GLU A 66 26.65 -0.78 13.57
C GLU A 66 27.87 0.13 13.35
N VAL A 67 28.63 0.36 14.43
CA VAL A 67 29.79 1.26 14.47
C VAL A 67 31.08 0.70 13.85
N ASP A 68 31.19 -0.62 13.65
CA ASP A 68 32.37 -1.29 13.06
C ASP A 68 32.07 -1.92 11.70
N ASN A 69 31.02 -1.42 11.03
CA ASN A 69 30.60 -1.90 9.73
C ASN A 69 31.06 -0.94 8.62
N LYS A 70 32.04 -1.38 7.81
CA LYS A 70 32.54 -0.61 6.66
C LYS A 70 31.45 -0.25 5.65
N LEU A 71 30.39 -1.04 5.56
CA LEU A 71 29.26 -0.72 4.69
C LEU A 71 28.37 0.37 5.28
N HIS A 72 28.26 0.45 6.62
CA HIS A 72 27.55 1.54 7.30
C HIS A 72 28.23 2.89 7.04
N GLU A 73 29.56 2.93 7.00
CA GLU A 73 30.31 4.14 6.61
C GLU A 73 29.98 4.61 5.19
N ILE A 74 29.77 3.67 4.25
CA ILE A 74 29.49 3.98 2.84
C ILE A 74 28.00 4.28 2.62
N ARG A 75 27.12 3.63 3.39
CA ARG A 75 25.66 3.75 3.27
C ARG A 75 25.02 3.89 4.65
N PRO A 76 25.10 5.07 5.27
CA PRO A 76 24.48 5.29 6.57
C PRO A 76 22.94 5.27 6.47
N ASN A 77 22.36 5.68 5.34
CA ASN A 77 20.90 5.66 5.15
C ASN A 77 20.45 4.51 4.24
N LEU A 78 19.71 3.55 4.79
CA LEU A 78 19.22 2.39 4.05
C LEU A 78 18.04 2.71 3.12
N LYS A 79 17.33 3.81 3.37
CA LYS A 79 16.20 4.26 2.53
C LYS A 79 16.67 4.97 1.27
N GLU A 80 17.91 5.46 1.27
CA GLU A 80 18.53 6.10 0.13
C GLU A 80 18.90 5.03 -0.92
N ARG A 81 17.92 4.70 -1.77
CA ARG A 81 18.15 3.90 -2.95
C ARG A 81 19.00 4.75 -3.90
N LEU A 82 20.32 4.53 -3.90
CA LEU A 82 21.17 5.01 -4.98
C LEU A 82 20.49 4.60 -6.28
N VAL A 83 20.25 5.58 -7.16
CA VAL A 83 19.80 5.32 -8.53
C VAL A 83 20.91 4.50 -9.18
N PHE A 84 20.84 3.18 -9.04
CA PHE A 84 21.70 2.28 -9.78
C PHE A 84 21.34 2.45 -11.25
N ASP A 85 22.35 2.77 -12.05
CA ASP A 85 22.29 3.07 -13.48
C ASP A 85 21.21 2.22 -14.20
N GLU A 86 20.28 2.92 -14.84
CA GLU A 86 19.11 2.44 -15.57
C GLU A 86 19.44 1.40 -16.67
N ARG A 87 20.73 1.16 -16.95
CA ARG A 87 21.22 0.13 -17.87
C ARG A 87 21.09 -1.31 -17.36
N LEU A 88 20.96 -1.55 -16.06
CA LEU A 88 20.76 -2.93 -15.52
C LEU A 88 19.28 -3.32 -15.36
N SER A 89 18.33 -2.42 -15.60
CA SER A 89 16.90 -2.66 -15.37
C SER A 89 16.18 -3.39 -16.52
N ARG A 90 16.84 -3.62 -17.66
CA ARG A 90 16.28 -4.39 -18.80
C ARG A 90 16.41 -5.90 -18.60
N GLY A 91 16.09 -6.36 -17.40
CA GLY A 91 16.05 -7.78 -17.03
C GLY A 91 14.80 -8.14 -16.22
N ARG A 92 13.65 -7.49 -16.46
CA ARG A 92 12.36 -8.08 -16.07
C ARG A 92 11.93 -9.02 -17.19
N GLY A 93 12.54 -10.20 -17.19
CA GLY A 93 11.93 -11.38 -17.80
C GLY A 93 10.75 -11.78 -16.94
N ASP A 94 9.59 -11.91 -17.57
CA ASP A 94 8.39 -12.49 -17.01
C ASP A 94 8.70 -13.88 -16.44
N CYS A 95 8.56 -14.07 -15.13
CA CYS A 95 8.50 -15.38 -14.50
C CYS A 95 7.18 -15.53 -13.76
N CYS A 96 6.11 -15.68 -14.52
CA CYS A 96 5.03 -16.56 -14.09
C CYS A 96 5.57 -18.00 -14.17
N GLU A 97 6.25 -18.50 -13.13
CA GLU A 97 6.25 -19.93 -12.79
C GLU A 97 7.04 -20.27 -11.51
N GLN A 98 6.41 -21.13 -10.70
CA GLN A 98 6.98 -22.05 -9.70
C GLN A 98 7.20 -21.53 -8.26
N SER A 99 6.19 -21.83 -7.43
CA SER A 99 6.21 -21.88 -5.96
C SER A 99 7.13 -23.01 -5.44
N PRO A 100 7.98 -22.79 -4.41
CA PRO A 100 8.95 -23.79 -3.95
C PRO A 100 8.52 -24.61 -2.71
N TYR A 101 7.24 -24.68 -2.33
CA TYR A 101 6.81 -25.51 -1.21
C TYR A 101 6.07 -26.79 -1.67
N ARG A 102 6.83 -27.89 -1.85
CA ARG A 102 6.30 -29.26 -1.71
C ARG A 102 7.00 -29.92 -0.50
N PRO A 103 6.28 -30.43 0.50
CA PRO A 103 6.88 -31.31 1.49
C PRO A 103 7.17 -32.68 0.87
N PHE A 104 8.38 -33.18 1.12
CA PHE A 104 8.84 -34.54 0.85
C PHE A 104 8.04 -35.50 1.75
N MET A 105 7.19 -36.35 1.17
CA MET A 105 6.64 -37.53 1.87
C MET A 105 7.53 -38.70 1.49
N ASP A 106 8.35 -39.15 2.44
CA ASP A 106 9.12 -40.36 2.29
C ASP A 106 8.25 -41.58 2.66
N HIS A 107 8.38 -42.63 1.88
CA HIS A 107 7.64 -43.87 2.01
C HIS A 107 8.26 -44.77 3.07
N SER A 108 7.42 -45.41 3.88
CA SER A 108 7.67 -46.78 4.34
C SER A 108 6.37 -47.54 4.52
#